data_AF-A0A7J7CIA3-F1
#
_entry.id   AF-A0A7J7CIA3-F1
#
_cell.length_a   1.000
_cell.length_b   1.000
_cell.length_c   1.000
_cell.angle_alpha   90.00
_cell.angle_beta   90.00
_cell.angle_gamma   90.00
#
_symmetry.space_group_name_H-M   'P 1'
#
loop_
_entity.id
_entity.type
_entity.pdbx_description
1 polymer ?
#
loop_
_entity_poly.entity_id
_entity_poly.type
_entity_poly.pdbx_seq_one_letter_code
_entity_poly.pdbx_strand_id
1 'polypeptide(L)'
;MIEKCLIYHMSKEECMEALSKHANIMPVITSTVWNELEKENKEFFKAYAESKTKDDRMSEEETSQMIQKMIDKIAAPSSSSSSSSKDSKETMIQTMIDNAGPSASSSKDSKEQTQND
;
A
#
# COMPACT_ATOMS: atom_id res chain seq x y z
N MET A 1 24.84 6.82 -1.05
CA MET A 1 25.46 8.07 -0.56
C MET A 1 24.40 9.15 -0.46
N ILE A 2 24.65 10.19 0.34
CA ILE A 2 23.68 11.23 0.75
C ILE A 2 23.01 11.94 -0.43
N GLU A 3 23.66 12.02 -1.58
CA GLU A 3 23.09 12.59 -2.82
C GLU A 3 21.79 11.89 -3.22
N LYS A 4 21.72 10.56 -3.07
CA LYS A 4 20.49 9.81 -3.35
C LYS A 4 19.38 10.19 -2.39
N CYS A 5 19.70 10.39 -1.10
CA CYS A 5 18.72 10.84 -0.11
C CYS A 5 18.15 12.22 -0.46
N LEU A 6 18.99 13.12 -0.96
CA LEU A 6 18.57 14.43 -1.45
C LEU A 6 17.74 14.34 -2.73
N ILE A 7 18.08 13.46 -3.67
CA ILE A 7 17.28 13.24 -4.89
C ILE A 7 15.88 12.70 -4.56
N TYR A 8 15.78 11.83 -3.55
CA TYR A 8 14.50 11.26 -3.11
C TYR A 8 13.73 12.17 -2.12
N HIS A 9 14.12 13.43 -1.96
CA HIS A 9 13.44 14.38 -1.07
C HIS A 9 13.27 13.88 0.38
N MET A 10 14.19 13.04 0.86
CA MET A 10 14.18 12.52 2.23
C MET A 10 14.42 13.62 3.26
N SER A 11 13.76 13.54 4.42
CA SER A 11 14.13 14.35 5.58
C SER A 11 15.50 13.95 6.11
N LYS A 12 16.03 14.76 7.01
CA LYS A 12 17.26 14.44 7.73
C LYS A 12 17.14 13.10 8.46
N GLU A 13 16.01 12.84 9.10
CA GLU A 13 15.72 11.62 9.86
C GLU A 13 15.63 10.40 8.95
N GLU A 14 14.90 10.50 7.85
CA GLU A 14 14.79 9.44 6.85
C GLU A 14 16.14 9.12 6.22
N CYS A 15 16.95 10.15 5.93
CA CYS A 15 18.31 10.02 5.45
C CYS A 15 19.22 9.29 6.46
N MET A 16 19.15 9.68 7.75
CA MET A 16 19.89 9.02 8.83
C MET A 16 19.52 7.54 8.96
N GLU A 17 18.23 7.23 8.92
CA GLU A 17 17.73 5.86 9.03
C GLU A 17 18.13 5.02 7.81
N ALA A 18 17.93 5.54 6.60
CA ALA A 18 18.26 4.84 5.36
C ALA A 18 19.77 4.56 5.25
N LEU A 19 20.63 5.53 5.55
CA LEU A 19 22.08 5.34 5.50
C LEU A 19 22.60 4.43 6.62
N SER A 20 21.96 4.46 7.79
CA SER A 20 22.26 3.51 8.87
C SER A 20 21.93 2.08 8.47
N LYS A 21 20.71 1.84 7.95
CA LYS A 21 20.26 0.48 7.59
C LYS A 21 20.96 -0.08 6.35
N HIS A 22 21.14 0.73 5.32
CA HIS A 22 21.57 0.24 3.99
C HIS A 22 23.06 0.41 3.71
N ALA A 23 23.74 1.30 4.45
CA ALA A 23 25.17 1.57 4.27
C ALA A 23 25.97 1.43 5.58
N ASN A 24 25.33 1.05 6.69
CA ASN A 24 25.95 0.87 7.99
C ASN A 24 26.72 2.12 8.46
N ILE A 25 26.22 3.31 8.10
CA ILE A 25 26.78 4.61 8.49
C ILE A 25 26.13 5.05 9.81
N MET A 26 26.94 5.41 10.81
CA MET A 26 26.41 5.88 12.08
C MET A 26 25.54 7.14 11.88
N PRO A 27 24.35 7.23 12.49
CA PRO A 27 23.45 8.38 12.35
C PRO A 27 24.11 9.73 12.68
N VAL A 28 25.03 9.74 13.64
CA VAL A 28 25.78 10.95 14.02
C VAL A 28 26.60 11.52 12.86
N ILE A 29 27.21 10.66 12.04
CA ILE A 29 28.01 11.07 10.88
C ILE A 29 27.09 11.71 9.83
N THR A 30 25.99 11.05 9.50
CA THR A 30 24.99 11.58 8.58
C THR A 30 24.42 12.91 9.07
N SER A 31 24.12 13.03 10.38
CA SER A 31 23.62 14.27 10.98
C SER A 31 24.63 15.42 10.85
N THR A 32 25.91 15.15 11.11
CA THR A 32 26.99 16.15 10.98
C THR A 32 27.14 16.61 9.53
N VAL A 33 27.20 15.68 8.58
CA VAL A 33 27.33 16.02 7.15
C VAL A 33 26.11 16.81 6.67
N TRP A 34 24.90 16.39 7.06
CA TRP A 34 23.67 17.11 6.72
C TRP A 34 23.68 18.55 7.24
N ASN A 35 24.05 18.74 8.51
CA ASN A 35 24.13 20.08 9.11
C ASN A 35 25.12 20.99 8.39
N GLU A 36 26.29 20.46 7.99
CA GLU A 36 27.28 21.25 7.27
C GLU A 36 26.80 21.58 5.85
N LEU A 37 26.14 20.63 5.17
CA LEU A 37 25.52 20.87 3.86
C LEU A 37 24.46 21.96 3.93
N GLU A 38 23.59 21.93 4.93
CA GLU A 38 22.55 22.94 5.15
C GLU A 38 23.13 24.32 5.45
N LYS A 39 24.19 24.37 6.27
CA LYS A 39 24.89 25.60 6.62
C LYS A 39 25.58 26.24 5.41
N GLU A 40 26.26 25.46 4.58
CA GLU A 40 27.01 25.95 3.42
C GLU A 40 26.10 26.22 2.20
N ASN A 41 24.94 25.57 2.10
CA ASN A 41 24.05 25.63 0.94
C ASN A 41 22.61 26.06 1.31
N LYS A 42 22.47 27.16 2.05
CA LYS A 42 21.19 27.60 2.64
C LYS A 42 20.05 27.76 1.63
N GLU A 43 20.32 28.34 0.46
CA GLU A 43 19.28 28.57 -0.56
C GLU A 43 18.76 27.25 -1.14
N PHE A 44 19.65 26.28 -1.36
CA PHE A 44 19.26 24.94 -1.80
C PHE A 44 18.36 24.27 -0.76
N PHE A 45 18.77 24.26 0.52
CA PHE A 45 17.99 23.59 1.56
C PHE A 45 16.65 24.29 1.88
N LYS A 46 16.56 25.60 1.65
CA LYS A 46 15.28 26.33 1.69
C LYS A 46 14.32 25.84 0.60
N ALA A 47 14.76 25.83 -0.65
CA ALA A 47 13.95 25.33 -1.77
C ALA A 47 13.62 23.84 -1.62
N TYR A 48 14.58 23.05 -1.12
CA TYR A 48 14.42 21.64 -0.83
C TYR A 48 13.30 21.38 0.19
N ALA A 49 13.27 22.12 1.31
CA ALA A 49 12.22 22.01 2.31
C ALA A 49 10.84 22.39 1.75
N GLU A 50 10.77 23.42 0.89
CA GLU A 50 9.52 23.83 0.23
C GLU A 50 9.02 22.77 -0.77
N SER A 51 9.92 22.10 -1.50
CA SER A 51 9.56 21.08 -2.49
C SER A 51 8.93 19.82 -1.88
N LYS A 52 9.34 19.43 -0.67
CA LYS A 52 8.80 18.24 0.01
C LYS A 52 7.30 18.35 0.28
N THR A 53 6.78 19.56 0.50
CA THR A 53 5.34 19.78 0.70
C THR A 53 4.47 19.43 -0.52
N LYS A 54 5.09 19.35 -1.71
CA LYS A 54 4.40 19.11 -2.98
C LYS A 54 4.51 17.67 -3.46
N ASP A 55 5.58 16.96 -3.10
CA ASP A 55 5.82 15.58 -3.55
C ASP A 55 5.08 14.54 -2.68
N ASP A 56 4.89 14.81 -1.38
CA ASP A 56 4.32 13.86 -0.42
C ASP A 56 2.78 13.86 -0.30
N ARG A 57 2.04 14.72 -1.03
CA ARG A 57 0.58 14.81 -0.85
C ARG A 57 -0.16 14.98 -2.19
N MET A 58 -0.80 13.90 -2.64
CA MET A 58 -2.22 14.07 -2.96
C MET A 58 -2.86 14.56 -1.66
N SER A 59 -3.51 15.73 -1.66
CA SER A 59 -4.27 16.15 -0.48
C SER A 59 -5.22 15.02 -0.07
N GLU A 60 -5.54 14.91 1.22
CA GLU A 60 -6.59 13.99 1.68
C GLU A 60 -7.89 14.24 0.90
N GLU A 61 -8.12 15.50 0.52
CA GLU A 61 -9.21 15.93 -0.35
C GLU A 61 -9.09 15.41 -1.78
N GLU A 62 -7.89 15.40 -2.37
CA GLU A 62 -7.66 14.90 -3.73
C GLU A 62 -7.82 13.37 -3.77
N THR A 63 -7.33 12.69 -2.74
CA THR A 63 -7.50 11.25 -2.54
C THR A 63 -8.98 10.90 -2.36
N SER A 64 -9.68 11.63 -1.50
CA SER A 64 -11.12 11.46 -1.26
C SER A 64 -11.94 11.74 -2.52
N GLN A 65 -11.62 12.80 -3.27
CA GLN A 65 -12.26 13.11 -4.54
C GLN A 65 -12.03 12.04 -5.59
N MET A 66 -10.83 11.46 -5.64
CA MET A 66 -10.51 10.36 -6.56
C MET A 66 -11.29 9.10 -6.21
N ILE A 67 -11.42 8.77 -4.92
CA ILE A 67 -12.26 7.66 -4.42
C ILE A 67 -13.72 7.88 -4.80
N GLN A 68 -14.29 9.07 -4.54
CA GLN A 68 -15.68 9.39 -4.85
C GLN A 68 -15.97 9.25 -6.35
N LYS A 69 -15.10 9.79 -7.22
CA LYS A 69 -15.23 9.68 -8.67
C LYS A 69 -15.21 8.23 -9.17
N MET A 70 -14.44 7.35 -8.53
CA MET A 70 -14.44 5.92 -8.87
C MET A 70 -15.76 5.26 -8.46
N ILE A 71 -16.30 5.60 -7.28
CA ILE A 71 -17.59 5.08 -6.80
C ILE A 71 -18.74 5.49 -7.73
N ASP A 72 -18.82 6.76 -8.12
CA ASP A 72 -19.90 7.27 -8.98
C ASP A 72 -19.90 6.60 -10.36
N LYS A 73 -18.71 6.29 -10.89
CA LYS A 73 -18.55 5.62 -12.20
C LYS A 73 -18.93 4.14 -12.16
N ILE A 74 -18.84 3.50 -11.01
CA ILE A 74 -19.28 2.11 -10.78
C ILE A 74 -20.79 2.07 -10.49
N ALA A 75 -21.33 3.09 -9.82
CA ALA A 75 -22.74 3.20 -9.46
C ALA A 75 -23.65 3.66 -10.62
N ALA A 76 -23.11 4.22 -11.70
CA ALA A 76 -23.89 4.59 -12.88
C ALA A 76 -24.27 3.35 -13.72
N PRO A 77 -25.55 2.99 -13.85
CA PRO A 77 -25.96 1.95 -14.78
C PRO A 77 -25.71 2.47 -16.20
N SER A 78 -24.94 1.72 -16.98
CA SER A 78 -24.72 1.95 -18.39
C SER A 78 -26.05 2.07 -19.14
N SER A 79 -26.48 3.29 -19.42
CA SER A 79 -27.44 3.59 -20.48
C SER A 79 -26.66 4.00 -21.73
N SER A 80 -26.13 3.00 -22.44
CA SER A 80 -25.98 3.08 -23.88
C SER A 80 -26.68 1.87 -24.51
N SER A 81 -27.60 2.22 -25.40
CA SER A 81 -28.64 1.42 -26.03
C SER A 81 -28.13 0.31 -26.96
N SER A 82 -28.65 -0.92 -26.84
CA SER A 82 -29.50 -1.59 -27.85
C SER A 82 -29.67 -3.11 -27.62
N SER A 83 -30.90 -3.57 -27.87
CA SER A 83 -31.37 -4.94 -28.18
C SER A 83 -31.21 -6.10 -27.15
N SER A 84 -32.36 -6.43 -26.56
CA SER A 84 -32.95 -7.79 -26.41
C SER A 84 -32.03 -8.98 -26.09
N SER A 85 -32.18 -9.54 -24.87
CA SER A 85 -32.37 -10.97 -24.56
C SER A 85 -31.98 -11.19 -23.09
N LYS A 86 -32.99 -11.21 -22.22
CA LYS A 86 -32.86 -11.74 -20.86
C LYS A 86 -32.88 -13.28 -20.95
N ASP A 87 -32.46 -13.97 -19.89
CA ASP A 87 -32.65 -15.42 -19.67
C ASP A 87 -31.51 -16.42 -19.92
N SER A 88 -30.28 -16.05 -20.32
CA SER A 88 -29.20 -17.05 -20.52
C SER A 88 -28.00 -16.98 -19.57
N LYS A 89 -27.92 -16.00 -18.67
CA LYS A 89 -26.73 -15.80 -17.80
C LYS A 89 -27.00 -16.14 -16.33
N GLU A 90 -28.25 -16.00 -15.90
CA GLU A 90 -28.69 -16.27 -14.53
C GLU A 90 -28.68 -17.79 -14.22
N THR A 91 -28.96 -18.62 -15.22
CA THR A 91 -28.93 -20.10 -15.13
C THR A 91 -27.53 -20.66 -14.82
N MET A 92 -26.47 -20.02 -15.32
CA MET A 92 -25.10 -20.54 -15.16
C MET A 92 -24.54 -20.30 -13.75
N ILE A 93 -24.94 -19.20 -13.10
CA ILE A 93 -24.54 -18.89 -11.72
C ILE A 93 -25.32 -19.75 -10.73
N GLN A 94 -26.61 -20.01 -10.97
CA GLN A 94 -27.43 -20.86 -10.10
C GLN A 94 -26.94 -22.32 -10.06
N THR A 95 -26.46 -22.86 -11.19
CA THR A 95 -25.98 -24.26 -11.28
C THR A 95 -24.69 -24.50 -10.48
N MET A 96 -23.87 -23.46 -10.24
CA MET A 96 -22.63 -23.59 -9.48
C MET A 96 -22.86 -23.58 -7.96
N ILE A 97 -23.98 -23.00 -7.50
CA ILE A 97 -24.29 -22.86 -6.07
C ILE A 97 -24.89 -24.17 -5.50
N ASP A 98 -25.62 -24.95 -6.31
CA ASP A 98 -26.30 -26.17 -5.84
C ASP A 98 -25.38 -27.41 -5.66
N ASN A 99 -24.09 -27.32 -6.01
CA ASN A 99 -23.16 -28.46 -5.95
C ASN A 99 -22.21 -28.46 -4.73
N ALA A 100 -22.35 -27.50 -3.82
CA ALA A 100 -21.58 -27.45 -2.58
C ALA A 100 -22.49 -27.68 -1.35
N GLY A 101 -23.12 -28.86 -1.31
CA GLY A 101 -23.82 -29.39 -0.14
C GLY A 101 -23.02 -30.52 0.53
N PRO A 102 -23.14 -30.69 1.87
CA PRO A 102 -22.09 -31.22 2.73
C PRO A 102 -22.07 -32.76 2.75
N SER A 103 -20.90 -33.36 2.53
CA SER A 103 -20.68 -34.78 2.83
C SER A 103 -19.98 -34.94 4.17
N ALA A 104 -20.80 -35.12 5.21
CA ALA A 104 -20.39 -35.73 6.45
C ALA A 104 -20.17 -37.24 6.25
N SER A 105 -19.05 -37.77 6.73
CA SER A 105 -18.88 -39.13 7.27
C SER A 105 -17.53 -39.15 8.00
N SER A 106 -17.48 -38.99 9.33
CA SER A 106 -17.76 -39.94 10.42
C SER A 106 -16.71 -41.05 10.59
N SER A 107 -16.39 -41.30 11.87
CA SER A 107 -15.77 -42.51 12.45
C SER A 107 -14.23 -42.62 12.37
N LYS A 108 -13.46 -42.97 13.42
CA LYS A 108 -13.74 -43.52 14.76
C LYS A 108 -12.52 -43.33 15.68
N ASP A 109 -12.80 -43.23 16.98
CA ASP A 109 -11.91 -43.39 18.13
C ASP A 109 -10.92 -44.55 18.06
N SER A 110 -9.74 -44.39 18.68
CA SER A 110 -9.11 -45.43 19.53
C SER A 110 -7.94 -44.88 20.38
N LYS A 111 -8.20 -44.88 21.70
CA LYS A 111 -7.32 -45.21 22.84
C LYS A 111 -5.95 -44.53 23.03
N GLU A 112 -5.93 -43.65 24.04
CA GLU A 112 -5.19 -43.80 25.32
C GLU A 112 -4.06 -44.86 25.35
N GLN A 113 -2.81 -44.41 25.58
CA GLN A 113 -1.95 -44.98 26.62
C GLN A 113 -0.77 -44.04 26.95
N THR A 114 -0.82 -43.47 28.15
CA THR A 114 0.34 -43.07 28.99
C THR A 114 1.30 -44.25 29.13
N GLN A 115 2.62 -44.02 29.13
CA GLN A 115 3.56 -44.47 30.18
C GLN A 115 5.03 -44.13 29.85
N ASN A 116 5.62 -43.34 30.75
CA ASN A 116 6.97 -43.40 31.34
C ASN A 116 8.11 -44.13 30.59
N ASP A 117 9.23 -43.43 30.40
CA ASP A 117 10.47 -43.63 31.17
C ASP A 117 11.30 -42.33 31.20
#